data_AF-A0A974XCU8-F1
#
_entry.id   AF-A0A974XCU8-F1
#
_cell.length_a   1.000
_cell.length_b   1.000
_cell.length_c   1.000
_cell.angle_alpha   90.00
_cell.angle_beta   90.00
_cell.angle_gamma   90.00
#
_symmetry.space_group_name_H-M   'P 1'
#
loop_
_entity.id
_entity.type
_entity.pdbx_description
1 polymer ?
#
loop_
_entity_poly.entity_id
_entity_poly.type
_entity_poly.pdbx_seq_one_letter_code
_entity_poly.pdbx_strand_id
1 'polypeptide(L)'
;MLDAEFPFTSGDREYKFWAWKGDYINLGMGAELGLYSNKSVLMGIINYTTPFEDDWLVDTSLALTMSMELEDKAGNPIAQYSSQEKQWWITSFNPEIKDLKASYLTATYKVSFENKTTLFNDFAKAYDGIDKRWVFDYDNKTATLTFN
;
A
#
# COMPACT_ATOMS: atom_id res chain seq x y z
N MET A 1 8.05 -7.53 -12.92
CA MET A 1 7.31 -6.96 -11.78
C MET A 1 5.83 -7.15 -12.03
N LEU A 2 5.02 -7.23 -10.98
CA LEU A 2 3.56 -7.16 -11.03
C LEU A 2 3.10 -6.06 -10.09
N ASP A 3 2.07 -5.34 -10.47
CA ASP A 3 1.50 -4.24 -9.70
C ASP A 3 -0.04 -4.31 -9.68
N ALA A 4 -0.62 -3.62 -8.70
CA ALA A 4 -2.06 -3.53 -8.51
C ALA A 4 -2.44 -2.19 -7.90
N GLU A 5 -3.46 -1.56 -8.48
CA GLU A 5 -4.01 -0.29 -8.03
C GLU A 5 -5.37 -0.48 -7.39
N PHE A 6 -5.61 0.25 -6.30
CA PHE A 6 -6.85 0.23 -5.53
C PHE A 6 -7.34 1.67 -5.30
N PRO A 7 -7.96 2.30 -6.31
CA PRO A 7 -8.53 3.64 -6.16
C PRO A 7 -9.78 3.63 -5.28
N PHE A 8 -9.99 4.67 -4.48
CA PHE A 8 -11.21 4.89 -3.69
C PHE A 8 -11.40 6.37 -3.38
N THR A 9 -12.62 6.76 -3.04
CA THR A 9 -12.95 8.14 -2.68
C THR A 9 -13.19 8.23 -1.18
N SER A 10 -12.64 9.25 -0.53
CA SER A 10 -12.97 9.57 0.86
C SER A 10 -13.11 11.08 1.05
N GLY A 11 -14.28 11.52 1.50
CA GLY A 11 -14.65 12.93 1.50
C GLY A 11 -14.70 13.50 0.07
N ASP A 12 -13.97 14.59 -0.17
CA ASP A 12 -13.87 15.27 -1.46
C ASP A 12 -12.60 14.88 -2.26
N ARG A 13 -11.88 13.84 -1.82
CA ARG A 13 -10.57 13.43 -2.35
C ARG A 13 -10.61 12.02 -2.90
N GLU A 14 -9.80 11.79 -3.93
CA GLU A 14 -9.54 10.44 -4.44
C GLU A 14 -8.18 9.97 -3.91
N TYR A 15 -8.17 8.74 -3.45
CA TYR A 15 -7.02 8.05 -2.91
C TYR A 15 -6.75 6.81 -3.75
N LYS A 16 -5.50 6.35 -3.72
CA LYS A 16 -5.11 5.09 -4.33
C LYS A 16 -4.09 4.38 -3.45
N PHE A 17 -4.37 3.14 -3.09
CA PHE A 17 -3.30 2.23 -2.71
C PHE A 17 -2.67 1.66 -3.99
N TRP A 18 -1.35 1.73 -4.12
CA TRP A 18 -0.62 1.09 -5.21
C TRP A 18 0.38 0.11 -4.62
N ALA A 19 0.25 -1.15 -5.01
CA ALA A 19 1.13 -2.23 -4.58
C ALA A 19 1.95 -2.73 -5.76
N TRP A 20 3.20 -3.11 -5.52
CA TRP A 20 3.99 -3.84 -6.51
C TRP A 20 4.86 -4.92 -5.84
N LYS A 21 5.18 -5.99 -6.58
CA LYS A 21 6.13 -7.04 -6.18
C LYS A 21 6.98 -7.53 -7.36
N GLY A 22 8.21 -7.94 -7.08
CA GLY A 22 9.12 -8.54 -8.06
C GLY A 22 10.55 -8.04 -7.97
N ASP A 23 11.35 -8.40 -8.97
CA ASP A 23 12.71 -7.89 -9.10
C ASP A 23 12.72 -6.41 -9.42
N TYR A 24 13.37 -5.62 -8.57
CA TYR A 24 13.70 -4.24 -8.84
C TYR A 24 15.18 -4.15 -9.20
N ILE A 25 15.53 -4.51 -10.44
CA ILE A 25 16.85 -4.42 -11.12
C ILE A 25 18.09 -4.53 -10.19
N ASN A 26 18.43 -3.46 -9.47
CA ASN A 26 19.64 -3.37 -8.62
C ASN A 26 19.40 -3.66 -7.13
N LEU A 27 18.14 -3.74 -6.68
CA LEU A 27 17.74 -3.96 -5.29
C LEU A 27 17.31 -5.41 -5.02
N GLY A 28 17.09 -6.21 -6.07
CA GLY A 28 16.66 -7.61 -5.97
C GLY A 28 15.14 -7.76 -5.78
N MET A 29 14.72 -8.92 -5.25
CA MET A 29 13.30 -9.17 -4.94
C MET A 29 12.79 -8.21 -3.89
N GLY A 30 11.73 -7.48 -4.21
CA GLY A 30 11.10 -6.59 -3.28
C GLY A 30 9.60 -6.51 -3.48
N ALA A 31 8.98 -5.78 -2.56
CA ALA A 31 7.57 -5.49 -2.60
C ALA A 31 7.30 -4.15 -1.89
N GLU A 32 6.28 -3.45 -2.35
CA GLU A 32 5.91 -2.13 -1.81
C GLU A 32 4.40 -1.94 -1.80
N LEU A 33 3.92 -1.14 -0.85
CA LEU A 33 2.58 -0.58 -0.85
C LEU A 33 2.67 0.90 -0.48
N GLY A 34 2.09 1.77 -1.31
CA GLY A 34 1.98 3.21 -1.06
C GLY A 34 0.53 3.69 -1.08
N LEU A 35 0.24 4.72 -0.28
CA LEU A 35 -1.02 5.47 -0.29
C LEU A 35 -0.81 6.84 -0.94
N TYR A 36 -1.56 7.12 -2.00
CA TYR A 36 -1.47 8.34 -2.78
C TYR A 36 -2.82 9.07 -2.83
N SER A 37 -2.80 10.36 -3.15
CA SER A 37 -4.00 11.20 -3.30
C SER A 37 -3.89 12.10 -4.52
N ASN A 38 -5.00 12.35 -5.22
CA ASN A 38 -5.05 13.30 -6.33
C ASN A 38 -4.97 14.78 -5.87
N LYS A 39 -5.12 15.03 -4.56
CA LYS A 39 -4.88 16.32 -3.91
C LYS A 39 -3.73 16.21 -2.90
N SER A 40 -2.82 17.17 -2.89
CA SER A 40 -1.83 17.34 -1.82
C SER A 40 -2.13 18.59 -1.02
N VAL A 41 -1.91 18.50 0.29
CA VAL A 41 -1.89 19.69 1.15
C VAL A 41 -0.46 20.07 1.42
N LEU A 42 0.03 21.10 0.74
CA LEU A 42 1.32 21.69 1.12
C LEU A 42 1.14 22.43 2.45
N MET A 43 1.85 21.97 3.49
CA MET A 43 1.89 22.55 4.82
C MET A 43 0.54 22.69 5.56
N GLY A 44 -0.47 21.87 5.23
CA GLY A 44 -1.77 21.93 5.90
C GLY A 44 -2.66 23.13 5.53
N ILE A 45 -2.22 23.99 4.59
CA ILE A 45 -2.87 25.29 4.29
C ILE A 45 -3.21 25.44 2.80
N ILE A 46 -2.47 24.81 1.90
CA ILE A 46 -2.65 24.97 0.45
C ILE A 46 -3.11 23.64 -0.15
N ASN A 47 -4.38 23.59 -0.57
CA ASN A 47 -4.90 22.48 -1.37
C ASN A 47 -4.41 22.66 -2.81
N TYR A 48 -3.47 21.81 -3.24
CA TYR A 48 -3.06 21.71 -4.64
C TYR A 48 -3.70 20.44 -5.22
N THR A 49 -4.51 20.62 -6.26
CA THR A 49 -5.01 19.52 -7.09
C THR A 49 -4.15 19.52 -8.34
N THR A 50 -3.55 18.38 -8.68
CA THR A 50 -2.80 18.29 -9.93
C THR A 50 -3.74 18.58 -11.11
N PRO A 51 -3.31 19.35 -12.12
CA PRO A 51 -4.11 19.57 -13.33
C PRO A 51 -4.05 18.39 -14.31
N PHE A 52 -3.27 17.34 -14.02
CA PHE A 52 -3.09 16.17 -14.86
C PHE A 52 -3.76 14.95 -14.22
N GLU A 53 -4.63 14.28 -14.96
CA GLU A 53 -5.44 13.14 -14.47
C GLU A 53 -4.59 11.95 -13.99
N ASP A 54 -3.36 11.82 -14.50
CA ASP A 54 -2.44 10.71 -14.20
C ASP A 54 -1.45 11.00 -13.03
N ASP A 55 -1.44 12.22 -12.50
CA ASP A 55 -0.49 12.62 -11.46
C ASP A 55 -1.05 12.37 -10.05
N TRP A 56 -0.39 11.52 -9.28
CA TRP A 56 -0.75 11.24 -7.90
C TRP A 56 0.26 11.86 -6.94
N LEU A 57 -0.23 12.64 -5.99
CA LEU A 57 0.61 13.40 -5.07
C LEU A 57 0.83 12.64 -3.76
N VAL A 58 2.00 12.87 -3.16
CA VAL A 58 2.30 12.45 -1.80
C VAL A 58 1.70 13.47 -0.82
N ASP A 59 0.95 12.99 0.17
CA ASP A 59 0.48 13.78 1.29
C ASP A 59 0.94 13.09 2.59
N THR A 60 1.96 13.64 3.23
CA THR A 60 2.55 13.08 4.45
C THR A 60 1.58 13.07 5.63
N SER A 61 0.49 13.84 5.58
CA SER A 61 -0.58 13.77 6.59
C SER A 61 -1.38 12.46 6.53
N LEU A 62 -1.27 11.74 5.40
CA LEU A 62 -1.84 10.40 5.20
C LEU A 62 -0.95 9.29 5.74
N ALA A 63 0.17 9.60 6.38
CA ALA A 63 1.06 8.58 6.91
C ALA A 63 0.31 7.63 7.87
N LEU A 64 0.48 6.33 7.64
CA LEU A 64 -0.11 5.23 8.38
C LEU A 64 1.00 4.32 8.93
N THR A 65 0.70 3.59 9.98
CA THR A 65 1.57 2.50 10.44
C THR A 65 1.31 1.28 9.57
N MET A 66 2.36 0.67 9.03
CA MET A 66 2.26 -0.43 8.07
C MET A 66 3.25 -1.56 8.39
N SER A 67 2.94 -2.78 7.99
CA SER A 67 3.88 -3.90 7.93
C SER A 67 3.76 -4.63 6.59
N MET A 68 4.83 -5.27 6.16
CA MET A 68 4.86 -6.10 4.98
C MET A 68 5.72 -7.36 5.18
N GLU A 69 5.31 -8.43 4.51
CA GLU A 69 6.02 -9.69 4.39
C GLU A 69 6.02 -10.11 2.92
N LEU A 70 7.15 -10.59 2.43
CA LEU A 70 7.34 -11.10 1.08
C LEU A 70 7.87 -12.52 1.18
N GLU A 71 7.18 -13.45 0.54
CA GLU A 71 7.50 -14.86 0.54
C GLU A 71 7.53 -15.42 -0.88
N ASP A 72 8.24 -16.53 -1.07
CA ASP A 72 8.12 -17.31 -2.30
C ASP A 72 6.88 -18.23 -2.28
N LYS A 73 6.61 -18.89 -3.40
CA LYS A 73 5.48 -19.83 -3.54
C LYS A 73 5.46 -21.00 -2.55
N ALA A 74 6.59 -21.29 -1.89
CA ALA A 74 6.71 -22.36 -0.91
C ALA A 74 6.55 -21.83 0.53
N GLY A 75 6.34 -20.51 0.71
CA GLY A 75 6.24 -19.86 2.01
C GLY A 75 7.60 -19.54 2.63
N ASN A 76 8.69 -19.55 1.86
CA ASN A 76 9.99 -19.15 2.40
C ASN A 76 10.05 -17.62 2.48
N PRO A 77 10.42 -17.04 3.63
CA PRO A 77 10.53 -15.59 3.76
C PRO A 77 11.67 -15.04 2.91
N ILE A 78 11.37 -14.00 2.14
CA ILE A 78 12.32 -13.26 1.28
C ILE A 78 12.70 -11.94 1.95
N ALA A 79 11.69 -11.16 2.37
CA ALA A 79 11.89 -9.84 2.96
C ALA A 79 10.71 -9.50 3.89
N GLN A 80 10.96 -8.73 4.93
CA GLN A 80 9.93 -8.26 5.84
C GLN A 80 10.28 -6.88 6.37
N TYR A 81 9.27 -6.09 6.69
CA TYR A 81 9.46 -4.82 7.37
C TYR A 81 8.19 -4.44 8.14
N SER A 82 8.35 -3.96 9.37
CA SER A 82 7.25 -3.41 10.17
C SER A 82 7.65 -2.04 10.65
N SER A 83 6.92 -1.01 10.21
CA SER A 83 7.21 0.35 10.61
C SER A 83 6.80 0.58 12.06
N GLN A 84 7.67 1.27 12.80
CA GLN A 84 7.33 1.79 14.13
C GLN A 84 6.74 3.21 14.04
N GLU A 85 7.08 3.90 12.96
CA GLU A 85 6.63 5.25 12.66
C GLU A 85 5.62 5.24 11.50
N LYS A 86 4.85 6.32 11.40
CA LYS A 86 3.89 6.54 10.31
C LYS A 86 4.63 6.89 9.03
N GLN A 87 4.26 6.22 7.94
CA GLN A 87 4.79 6.47 6.60
C GLN A 87 3.69 6.37 5.55
N TRP A 88 3.85 7.06 4.43
CA TRP A 88 2.89 7.00 3.32
C TRP A 88 3.13 5.80 2.38
N TRP A 89 4.25 5.09 2.57
CA TRP A 89 4.62 3.91 1.81
C TRP A 89 5.44 2.96 2.68
N ILE A 90 5.39 1.66 2.38
CA ILE A 90 6.22 0.64 3.02
C ILE A 90 6.88 -0.23 1.97
N THR A 91 8.16 -0.53 2.14
CA THR A 91 8.94 -1.36 1.21
C THR A 91 9.95 -2.22 1.95
N SER A 92 10.33 -3.35 1.33
CA SER A 92 11.49 -4.15 1.74
C SER A 92 12.04 -4.90 0.53
N PHE A 93 13.35 -5.14 0.53
CA PHE A 93 14.08 -5.77 -0.56
C PHE A 93 15.06 -6.82 -0.04
N ASN A 94 15.28 -7.86 -0.84
CA ASN A 94 16.34 -8.83 -0.65
C ASN A 94 17.28 -8.81 -1.87
N PRO A 95 18.49 -8.22 -1.75
CA PRO A 95 19.43 -8.10 -2.86
C PRO A 95 20.11 -9.42 -3.24
N GLU A 96 20.04 -10.44 -2.39
CA GLU A 96 20.66 -11.75 -2.64
C GLU A 96 19.79 -12.63 -3.56
N ILE A 97 18.48 -12.35 -3.62
CA ILE A 97 17.53 -13.11 -4.43
C ILE A 97 17.16 -12.29 -5.67
N LYS A 98 17.44 -12.85 -6.85
CA LYS A 98 17.23 -12.22 -8.17
C LYS A 98 16.57 -13.19 -9.14
N ASP A 99 16.03 -12.66 -10.22
CA ASP A 99 15.50 -13.41 -11.37
C ASP A 99 14.33 -14.37 -11.05
N LEU A 100 13.70 -14.25 -9.87
CA LEU A 100 12.44 -14.92 -9.58
C LEU A 100 11.29 -14.21 -10.32
N LYS A 101 10.38 -15.02 -10.87
CA LYS A 101 9.16 -14.49 -11.48
C LYS A 101 8.29 -13.85 -10.39
N ALA A 102 7.83 -12.63 -10.62
CA ALA A 102 6.93 -11.93 -9.69
C ALA A 102 5.66 -12.72 -9.37
N SER A 103 5.18 -13.60 -10.27
CA SER A 103 4.05 -14.50 -10.05
C SER A 103 4.33 -15.66 -9.08
N TYR A 104 5.57 -15.83 -8.61
CA TYR A 104 5.94 -16.82 -7.59
C TYR A 104 6.16 -16.18 -6.22
N LEU A 105 5.78 -14.92 -6.07
CA LEU A 105 5.89 -14.17 -4.83
C LEU A 105 4.52 -13.96 -4.24
N THR A 106 4.42 -13.98 -2.93
CA THR A 106 3.26 -13.49 -2.20
C THR A 106 3.70 -12.32 -1.34
N ALA A 107 3.11 -11.16 -1.55
CA ALA A 107 3.32 -9.98 -0.71
C ALA A 107 2.10 -9.77 0.17
N THR A 108 2.30 -9.79 1.49
CA THR A 108 1.25 -9.50 2.47
C THR A 108 1.53 -8.15 3.10
N TYR A 109 0.56 -7.25 3.08
CA TYR A 109 0.66 -5.93 3.68
C TYR A 109 -0.43 -5.75 4.72
N LYS A 110 -0.10 -5.18 5.87
CA LYS A 110 -1.07 -4.77 6.87
C LYS A 110 -0.96 -3.27 7.08
N VAL A 111 -2.10 -2.59 7.00
CA VAL A 111 -2.20 -1.14 7.16
C VAL A 111 -3.07 -0.83 8.37
N SER A 112 -2.56 -0.04 9.31
CA SER A 112 -3.33 0.47 10.45
C SER A 112 -3.80 1.89 10.18
N PHE A 113 -5.12 2.09 10.17
CA PHE A 113 -5.72 3.41 10.00
C PHE A 113 -5.84 4.17 11.32
N GLU A 114 -5.57 3.51 12.45
CA GLU A 114 -5.60 4.09 13.80
C GLU A 114 -6.88 4.92 14.06
N ASN A 115 -6.77 6.25 14.11
CA ASN A 115 -7.88 7.16 14.35
C ASN A 115 -8.57 7.66 13.07
N LYS A 116 -8.06 7.35 11.87
CA LYS A 116 -8.61 7.76 10.56
C LYS A 116 -9.81 6.91 10.14
N THR A 117 -10.84 6.92 10.96
CA THR A 117 -12.04 6.08 10.84
C THR A 117 -12.78 6.28 9.52
N THR A 118 -12.91 7.52 9.05
CA THR A 118 -13.58 7.81 7.76
C THR A 118 -12.82 7.21 6.58
N LEU A 119 -11.49 7.38 6.55
CA LEU A 119 -10.65 6.82 5.50
C LEU A 119 -10.72 5.28 5.47
N PHE A 120 -10.68 4.65 6.65
CA PHE A 120 -10.85 3.20 6.78
C PHE A 120 -12.21 2.73 6.25
N ASN A 121 -13.31 3.36 6.71
CA ASN A 121 -14.66 2.96 6.33
C ASN A 121 -14.91 3.15 4.83
N ASP A 122 -14.41 4.24 4.24
CA ASP A 122 -14.57 4.51 2.82
C ASP A 122 -13.76 3.51 1.97
N PHE A 123 -12.56 3.16 2.42
CA PHE A 123 -11.75 2.11 1.77
C PHE A 123 -12.40 0.73 1.90
N ALA A 124 -12.87 0.36 3.10
CA ALA A 124 -13.58 -0.88 3.34
C ALA A 124 -14.86 -0.96 2.49
N LYS A 125 -15.63 0.12 2.38
CA LYS A 125 -16.82 0.18 1.53
C LYS A 125 -16.49 -0.09 0.04
N ALA A 126 -15.31 0.31 -0.42
CA ALA A 126 -14.90 0.12 -1.81
C ALA A 126 -14.41 -1.32 -2.11
N TYR A 127 -13.93 -2.07 -1.11
CA TYR A 127 -13.22 -3.33 -1.35
C TYR A 127 -13.66 -4.53 -0.50
N ASP A 128 -14.31 -4.33 0.65
CA ASP A 128 -14.74 -5.42 1.54
C ASP A 128 -15.78 -6.32 0.85
N GLY A 129 -15.47 -7.61 0.76
CA GLY A 129 -16.25 -8.59 0.00
C GLY A 129 -16.22 -8.42 -1.54
N ILE A 130 -15.62 -7.34 -2.06
CA ILE A 130 -15.53 -7.05 -3.49
C ILE A 130 -14.20 -7.57 -4.05
N ASP A 131 -13.08 -7.17 -3.43
CA ASP A 131 -11.75 -7.68 -3.75
C ASP A 131 -11.29 -8.63 -2.64
N LYS A 132 -11.30 -9.93 -2.95
CA LYS A 132 -10.94 -10.99 -2.01
C LYS A 132 -9.49 -10.94 -1.54
N ARG A 133 -8.63 -10.12 -2.16
CA ARG A 133 -7.26 -9.89 -1.70
C ARG A 133 -7.22 -9.03 -0.45
N TRP A 134 -8.25 -8.24 -0.18
CA TRP A 134 -8.36 -7.40 1.01
C TRP A 134 -9.22 -8.04 2.09
N VAL A 135 -8.73 -7.99 3.32
CA VAL A 135 -9.45 -8.37 4.54
C VAL A 135 -9.46 -7.20 5.50
N PHE A 136 -10.62 -6.88 6.06
CA PHE A 136 -10.82 -5.73 6.94
C PHE A 136 -11.13 -6.17 8.37
N ASP A 137 -10.44 -5.57 9.33
CA ASP A 137 -10.71 -5.70 10.76
C ASP A 137 -11.24 -4.35 11.26
N TYR A 138 -12.56 -4.30 11.50
CA TYR A 138 -13.28 -3.10 11.90
C TYR A 138 -13.00 -2.69 13.35
N ASP A 139 -12.67 -3.65 14.23
CA ASP A 139 -12.39 -3.38 15.63
C ASP A 139 -11.05 -2.67 15.79
N ASN A 140 -10.03 -3.14 15.06
CA ASN A 140 -8.69 -2.57 15.07
C ASN A 140 -8.47 -1.51 13.97
N LYS A 141 -9.43 -1.34 13.04
CA LYS A 141 -9.33 -0.47 11.86
C LYS A 141 -8.06 -0.76 11.05
N THR A 142 -7.83 -2.04 10.79
CA THR A 142 -6.72 -2.49 9.95
C THR A 142 -7.24 -3.13 8.68
N ALA A 143 -6.53 -2.93 7.57
CA ALA A 143 -6.78 -3.63 6.32
C ALA A 143 -5.53 -4.43 5.95
N THR A 144 -5.73 -5.68 5.53
CA THR A 144 -4.67 -6.58 5.11
C THR A 144 -4.84 -6.92 3.63
N LEU A 145 -3.81 -6.69 2.82
CA LEU A 145 -3.73 -7.10 1.43
C LEU A 145 -2.87 -8.35 1.30
N THR A 146 -3.38 -9.39 0.65
CA THR A 146 -2.59 -10.54 0.17
C THR A 146 -2.46 -10.47 -1.35
N PHE A 147 -1.30 -10.08 -1.84
CA PHE A 147 -0.99 -9.94 -3.26
C PHE A 147 -0.18 -11.15 -3.77
N ASN A 148 -0.91 -12.13 -4.32
CA ASN A 148 -0.36 -13.34 -4.96
C ASN A 148 0.08 -13.11 -6.41
#